data_AF-A0A3D5B4W3-F1
#
_entry.id   AF-A0A3D5B4W3-F1
#
_cell.length_a   1.000
_cell.length_b   1.000
_cell.length_c   1.000
_cell.angle_alpha   90.00
_cell.angle_beta   90.00
_cell.angle_gamma   90.00
#
_symmetry.space_group_name_H-M   'P 1'
#
loop_
_entity.id
_entity.type
_entity.pdbx_description
1 polymer ?
#
loop_
_entity_poly.entity_id
_entity_poly.type
_entity_poly.pdbx_seq_one_letter_code
_entity_poly.pdbx_strand_id
1 'polypeptide(L)'
;MQDNMEQAAISPENEAQTQQVKTDNESTASVGKFASSEELLKAYNRLESEFTKKCQQLKEAERRSEPSEQPSEKEGSAPLYEKDEWEERVALFLERYPIAEEYGSEIAAILKEDADLAKQENCLDVALGRAVAKHYKKPESIIEDEAFLEKYVYQNDKIRDRVIEDYLAGLSPLAGAPRTIPHGGAAAILPPTRARSIEEAGAMAEKLIKSRRM
;
A
#
# COMPACT_ATOMS: atom_id res chain seq x y z
N MET A 1 16.97 -63.93 37.80
CA MET A 1 17.29 -62.99 36.72
C MET A 1 16.20 -63.18 35.67
N GLN A 2 15.06 -62.48 35.70
CA GLN A 2 14.84 -61.07 36.10
C GLN A 2 15.81 -60.12 35.38
N ASP A 3 15.43 -59.03 34.70
CA ASP A 3 14.13 -58.36 34.44
C ASP A 3 14.30 -57.49 33.17
N ASN A 4 13.30 -57.02 32.40
CA ASN A 4 11.82 -57.14 32.35
C ASN A 4 11.37 -56.88 30.87
N MET A 5 10.10 -57.10 30.50
CA MET A 5 9.52 -56.62 29.22
C MET A 5 8.14 -55.99 29.44
N GLU A 6 8.10 -54.65 29.54
CA GLU A 6 6.91 -53.90 29.94
C GLU A 6 5.95 -53.67 28.76
N GLN A 7 5.02 -54.61 28.57
CA GLN A 7 3.83 -54.40 27.75
C GLN A 7 2.75 -53.70 28.57
N ALA A 8 2.58 -52.39 28.35
CA ALA A 8 1.46 -51.64 28.91
C ALA A 8 0.14 -52.07 28.24
N ALA A 9 -0.52 -53.07 28.84
CA ALA A 9 -1.80 -53.58 28.37
C ALA A 9 -2.93 -52.56 28.59
N ILE A 10 -3.84 -52.52 27.63
CA ILE A 10 -5.05 -51.69 27.63
C ILE A 10 -6.02 -52.23 28.69
N SER A 11 -6.40 -51.41 29.67
CA SER A 11 -7.56 -51.67 30.55
C SER A 11 -8.74 -50.79 30.11
N PRO A 12 -9.82 -51.36 29.55
CA PRO A 12 -10.97 -50.61 29.09
C PRO A 12 -12.11 -50.68 30.13
N GLU A 13 -11.99 -49.96 31.23
CA GLU A 13 -13.05 -49.87 32.24
C GLU A 13 -13.07 -48.48 32.90
N ASN A 14 -14.00 -47.63 32.47
CA ASN A 14 -14.49 -46.55 33.30
C ASN A 14 -15.99 -46.37 33.04
N GLU A 15 -16.79 -46.60 34.06
CA GLU A 15 -18.22 -46.89 33.94
C GLU A 15 -19.05 -45.64 33.61
N ALA A 16 -19.78 -45.67 32.50
CA ALA A 16 -20.78 -44.66 32.17
C ALA A 16 -22.07 -44.87 32.99
N GLN A 17 -22.04 -44.56 34.29
CA GLN A 17 -23.26 -44.53 35.12
C GLN A 17 -23.99 -43.19 34.96
N THR A 18 -24.89 -43.12 33.97
CA THR A 18 -25.82 -42.00 33.79
C THR A 18 -26.93 -42.05 34.85
N GLN A 19 -26.75 -41.39 35.98
CA GLN A 19 -27.83 -41.19 36.95
C GLN A 19 -28.62 -39.92 36.62
N GLN A 20 -29.88 -40.09 36.24
CA GLN A 20 -30.85 -38.98 36.19
C GLN A 20 -31.24 -38.60 37.63
N VAL A 21 -30.89 -37.39 38.06
CA VAL A 21 -31.45 -36.79 39.27
C VAL A 21 -32.41 -35.68 38.85
N LYS A 22 -33.72 -35.94 39.00
CA LYS A 22 -34.73 -34.88 39.05
C LYS A 22 -34.76 -34.32 40.47
N THR A 23 -34.35 -33.07 40.63
CA THR A 23 -34.69 -32.28 41.83
C THR A 23 -34.95 -30.84 41.43
N ASP A 24 -36.23 -30.49 41.29
CA ASP A 24 -36.68 -29.11 41.38
C ASP A 24 -36.44 -28.62 42.82
N ASN A 25 -35.40 -27.83 43.06
CA ASN A 25 -35.43 -26.82 44.13
C ASN A 25 -34.40 -25.70 43.94
N GLU A 26 -34.80 -24.47 44.24
CA GLU A 26 -34.00 -23.27 44.02
C GLU A 26 -32.87 -23.13 45.04
N SER A 27 -31.63 -23.26 44.59
CA SER A 27 -30.49 -22.53 45.18
C SER A 27 -29.35 -22.42 44.17
N THR A 28 -29.48 -21.48 43.23
CA THR A 28 -28.41 -21.12 42.29
C THR A 28 -27.28 -20.40 43.02
N ALA A 29 -26.42 -21.17 43.70
CA ALA A 29 -25.10 -20.69 44.11
C ALA A 29 -24.30 -20.37 42.83
N SER A 30 -24.29 -19.10 42.44
CA SER A 30 -23.65 -18.68 41.20
C SER A 30 -22.15 -18.95 41.29
N VAL A 31 -21.63 -19.76 40.36
CA VAL A 31 -20.21 -20.10 40.30
C VAL A 31 -19.50 -19.00 39.51
N GLY A 32 -19.53 -17.79 40.07
CA GLY A 32 -19.04 -16.56 39.47
C GLY A 32 -19.84 -16.14 38.25
N LYS A 33 -19.35 -16.49 37.06
CA LYS A 33 -19.91 -16.09 35.74
C LYS A 33 -21.02 -17.01 35.23
N PHE A 34 -21.24 -18.15 35.88
CA PHE A 34 -22.23 -19.16 35.50
C PHE A 34 -23.30 -19.27 36.59
N ALA A 35 -24.56 -19.46 36.18
CA ALA A 35 -25.71 -19.49 37.08
C ALA A 35 -25.76 -20.75 37.96
N SER A 36 -25.13 -21.85 37.51
CA SER A 36 -25.02 -23.10 38.29
C SER A 36 -23.72 -23.85 38.02
N SER A 37 -23.41 -24.81 38.89
CA SER A 37 -22.28 -25.76 38.71
C SER A 37 -22.44 -26.59 37.43
N GLU A 38 -23.67 -27.00 37.10
CA GLU A 38 -23.97 -27.72 35.87
C GLU A 38 -23.70 -26.88 34.61
N GLU A 39 -23.98 -25.56 34.67
CA GLU A 39 -23.71 -24.66 33.55
C GLU A 39 -22.19 -24.47 33.35
N LEU A 40 -21.40 -24.41 34.43
CA LEU A 40 -19.94 -24.38 34.36
C LEU A 40 -19.39 -25.65 33.69
N LEU A 41 -19.85 -26.85 34.09
CA LEU A 41 -19.47 -28.12 33.45
C LEU A 41 -19.87 -28.15 31.97
N LYS A 42 -21.07 -27.67 31.63
CA LYS A 42 -21.56 -27.56 30.26
C LYS A 42 -20.72 -26.58 29.42
N ALA A 43 -20.23 -25.50 30.01
CA ALA A 43 -19.32 -24.56 29.36
C ALA A 43 -17.92 -25.15 29.14
N TYR A 44 -17.39 -25.90 30.10
CA TYR A 44 -16.12 -26.62 29.97
C TYR A 44 -16.17 -27.65 28.83
N ASN A 45 -17.17 -28.54 28.83
CA ASN A 45 -17.32 -29.58 27.81
C ASN A 45 -17.52 -28.99 26.39
N ARG A 46 -18.20 -27.83 26.29
CA ARG A 46 -18.30 -27.07 25.03
C ARG A 46 -16.93 -26.58 24.58
N LEU A 47 -16.16 -25.95 25.47
CA LEU A 47 -14.82 -25.43 25.16
C LEU A 47 -13.88 -26.54 24.72
N GLU A 48 -13.85 -27.67 25.45
CA GLU A 48 -13.10 -28.87 25.08
C GLU A 48 -13.47 -29.37 23.67
N SER A 49 -14.77 -29.43 23.35
CA SER A 49 -15.23 -29.83 22.01
C SER A 49 -14.77 -28.87 20.91
N GLU A 50 -14.69 -27.55 21.17
CA GLU A 50 -14.17 -26.57 20.21
C GLU A 50 -12.65 -26.70 20.05
N PHE A 51 -11.90 -26.98 21.12
CA PHE A 51 -10.48 -27.32 21.01
C PHE A 51 -10.26 -28.58 20.16
N THR A 52 -11.05 -29.64 20.39
CA THR A 52 -10.98 -30.87 19.57
C THR A 52 -11.28 -30.59 18.09
N LYS A 53 -12.37 -29.87 17.79
CA LYS A 53 -12.71 -29.45 16.41
C LYS A 53 -11.59 -28.62 15.78
N LYS A 54 -11.01 -27.67 16.52
CA LYS A 54 -9.94 -26.81 16.01
C LYS A 54 -8.66 -27.60 15.74
N CYS A 55 -8.30 -28.56 16.59
CA CYS A 55 -7.18 -29.47 16.33
C CYS A 55 -7.44 -30.37 15.12
N GLN A 56 -8.67 -30.84 14.92
CA GLN A 56 -9.05 -31.60 13.72
C GLN A 56 -8.99 -30.72 12.46
N GLN A 57 -9.53 -29.50 12.50
CA GLN A 57 -9.46 -28.54 11.38
C GLN A 57 -8.04 -28.12 11.05
N LEU A 58 -7.18 -27.91 12.06
CA LEU A 58 -5.74 -27.66 11.83
C LEU A 58 -5.08 -28.85 11.17
N LYS A 59 -5.30 -30.08 11.67
CA LYS A 59 -4.76 -31.30 11.07
C LYS A 59 -5.28 -31.56 9.64
N GLU A 60 -6.52 -31.19 9.34
CA GLU A 60 -7.09 -31.24 7.98
C GLU A 60 -6.53 -30.14 7.07
N ALA A 61 -6.31 -28.94 7.60
CA ALA A 61 -5.70 -27.84 6.88
C ALA A 61 -4.23 -28.13 6.58
N GLU A 62 -3.46 -28.60 7.56
CA GLU A 62 -2.10 -29.12 7.42
C GLU A 62 -2.07 -30.21 6.37
N ARG A 63 -2.90 -31.27 6.48
CA ARG A 63 -3.00 -32.33 5.47
C ARG A 63 -3.42 -31.86 4.07
N ARG A 64 -4.05 -30.68 3.95
CA ARG A 64 -4.47 -30.08 2.66
C ARG A 64 -3.42 -29.10 2.11
N SER A 65 -2.58 -28.51 2.97
CA SER A 65 -1.45 -27.66 2.60
C SER A 65 -0.17 -28.46 2.36
N GLU A 66 -0.02 -29.62 3.01
CA GLU A 66 0.84 -30.69 2.53
C GLU A 66 0.38 -31.05 1.12
N PRO A 67 1.21 -30.86 0.07
CA PRO A 67 0.84 -31.23 -1.27
C PRO A 67 0.56 -32.73 -1.29
N SER A 68 -0.62 -33.09 -1.79
CA SER A 68 -1.13 -34.46 -1.80
C SER A 68 -0.06 -35.46 -2.19
N GLU A 69 0.34 -36.36 -1.28
CA GLU A 69 1.18 -37.54 -1.55
C GLU A 69 0.44 -38.51 -2.51
N GLN A 70 0.34 -38.12 -3.78
CA GLN A 70 0.45 -39.09 -4.85
C GLN A 70 1.88 -39.64 -4.80
N PRO A 71 2.11 -40.91 -5.14
CA PRO A 71 3.46 -41.49 -5.18
C PRO A 71 4.24 -41.00 -6.41
N SER A 72 4.44 -39.69 -6.54
CA SER A 72 5.57 -39.11 -7.25
C SER A 72 6.77 -39.14 -6.30
N GLU A 73 7.63 -40.09 -6.58
CA GLU A 73 8.89 -40.45 -5.92
C GLU A 73 9.52 -39.38 -5.01
N LYS A 74 9.84 -39.81 -3.78
CA LYS A 74 10.78 -39.11 -2.89
C LYS A 74 12.19 -39.24 -3.46
N GLU A 75 12.51 -38.40 -4.44
CA GLU A 75 13.89 -38.10 -4.80
C GLU A 75 14.30 -36.72 -4.29
N GLY A 76 15.58 -36.55 -3.99
CA GLY A 76 16.16 -35.24 -3.72
C GLY A 76 16.21 -34.43 -5.00
N SER A 77 15.07 -33.89 -5.44
CA SER A 77 14.96 -33.12 -6.68
C SER A 77 16.04 -32.04 -6.70
N ALA A 78 16.91 -32.14 -7.71
CA ALA A 78 17.77 -31.06 -8.11
C ALA A 78 16.96 -29.75 -8.22
N PRO A 79 17.57 -28.59 -7.92
CA PRO A 79 16.89 -27.31 -7.96
C PRO A 79 16.30 -27.04 -9.35
N LEU A 80 15.19 -26.30 -9.39
CA LEU A 80 14.34 -26.18 -10.59
C LEU A 80 15.06 -25.56 -11.80
N TYR A 81 16.18 -24.87 -11.58
CA TYR A 81 17.03 -24.31 -12.63
C TYR A 81 17.83 -25.37 -13.41
N GLU A 82 17.85 -26.63 -12.96
CA GLU A 82 18.54 -27.75 -13.62
C GLU A 82 17.59 -28.59 -14.50
N LYS A 83 16.33 -28.18 -14.64
CA LYS A 83 15.35 -28.80 -15.55
C LYS A 83 15.37 -28.10 -16.90
N ASP A 84 15.25 -28.86 -17.99
CA ASP A 84 15.29 -28.33 -19.37
C ASP A 84 14.22 -27.25 -19.65
N GLU A 85 13.07 -27.32 -18.95
CA GLU A 85 11.98 -26.34 -19.01
C GLU A 85 12.30 -24.97 -18.37
N TRP A 86 13.47 -24.82 -17.73
CA TRP A 86 13.86 -23.60 -17.01
C TRP A 86 13.98 -22.40 -17.94
N GLU A 87 14.59 -22.56 -19.12
CA GLU A 87 14.78 -21.45 -20.06
C GLU A 87 13.43 -20.94 -20.61
N GLU A 88 12.50 -21.84 -20.90
CA GLU A 88 11.13 -21.49 -21.31
C GLU A 88 10.36 -20.78 -20.18
N ARG A 89 10.52 -21.26 -18.93
CA ARG A 89 9.91 -20.63 -17.75
C ARG A 89 10.46 -19.23 -17.50
N VAL A 90 11.77 -19.03 -17.69
CA VAL A 90 12.42 -17.71 -17.60
C VAL A 90 11.96 -16.81 -18.75
N ALA A 91 11.84 -17.31 -19.98
CA ALA A 91 11.34 -16.53 -21.12
C ALA A 91 9.90 -16.01 -20.88
N LEU A 92 8.97 -16.90 -20.49
CA LEU A 92 7.59 -16.51 -20.13
C LEU A 92 7.54 -15.54 -18.94
N PHE A 93 8.48 -15.65 -18.02
CA PHE A 93 8.61 -14.75 -16.88
C PHE A 93 9.11 -13.35 -17.29
N LEU A 94 10.10 -13.25 -18.19
CA LEU A 94 10.59 -11.98 -18.73
C LEU A 94 9.53 -11.30 -19.61
N GLU A 95 8.79 -12.06 -20.43
CA GLU A 95 7.63 -11.53 -21.18
C GLU A 95 6.57 -10.92 -20.25
N ARG A 96 6.31 -11.56 -19.11
CA ARG A 96 5.35 -11.07 -18.11
C ARG A 96 5.87 -9.89 -17.30
N TYR A 97 7.18 -9.83 -17.05
CA TYR A 97 7.83 -8.79 -16.25
C TYR A 97 9.11 -8.29 -16.93
N PRO A 98 9.03 -7.33 -17.88
CA PRO A 98 10.22 -6.82 -18.57
C PRO A 98 11.22 -6.14 -17.61
N ILE A 99 10.75 -5.66 -16.46
CA ILE A 99 11.58 -5.13 -15.37
C ILE A 99 12.56 -6.18 -14.84
N ALA A 100 12.25 -7.47 -14.94
CA ALA A 100 13.11 -8.54 -14.42
C ALA A 100 14.44 -8.72 -15.18
N GLU A 101 14.58 -8.19 -16.40
CA GLU A 101 15.86 -8.17 -17.11
C GLU A 101 16.93 -7.41 -16.31
N GLU A 102 16.57 -6.28 -15.69
CA GLU A 102 17.49 -5.45 -14.89
C GLU A 102 17.97 -6.17 -13.62
N TYR A 103 17.16 -7.08 -13.07
CA TYR A 103 17.44 -7.79 -11.81
C TYR A 103 17.91 -9.24 -12.02
N GLY A 104 18.13 -9.70 -13.25
CA GLY A 104 18.42 -11.10 -13.56
C GLY A 104 19.64 -11.68 -12.81
N SER A 105 20.70 -10.87 -12.64
CA SER A 105 21.89 -11.25 -11.87
C SER A 105 21.62 -11.43 -10.36
N GLU A 106 20.72 -10.62 -9.81
CA GLU A 106 20.34 -10.65 -8.39
C GLU A 106 19.33 -11.76 -8.10
N ILE A 107 18.39 -11.99 -9.02
CA ILE A 107 17.48 -13.14 -9.01
C ILE A 107 18.32 -14.43 -8.98
N ALA A 108 19.32 -14.54 -9.85
CA ALA A 108 20.25 -15.68 -9.86
C ALA A 108 21.10 -15.80 -8.59
N ALA A 109 21.42 -14.71 -7.90
CA ALA A 109 22.10 -14.74 -6.61
C ALA A 109 21.15 -15.24 -5.48
N ILE A 110 19.93 -14.69 -5.41
CA ILE A 110 18.91 -15.07 -4.41
C ILE A 110 18.52 -16.55 -4.55
N LEU A 111 18.44 -17.08 -5.78
CA LEU A 111 18.18 -18.51 -6.03
C LEU A 111 19.33 -19.43 -5.59
N LYS A 112 20.57 -18.92 -5.53
CA LYS A 112 21.74 -19.65 -4.99
C LYS A 112 21.85 -19.55 -3.47
N GLU A 113 21.39 -18.45 -2.89
CA GLU A 113 21.32 -18.25 -1.44
C GLU A 113 20.27 -19.18 -0.81
N ASP A 114 19.04 -19.20 -1.35
CA ASP A 114 17.94 -20.00 -0.80
C ASP A 114 17.58 -21.22 -1.67
N ALA A 115 18.30 -22.32 -1.44
CA ALA A 115 18.09 -23.60 -2.13
C ALA A 115 16.68 -24.21 -1.96
N ASP A 116 15.94 -23.83 -0.91
CA ASP A 116 14.54 -24.26 -0.72
C ASP A 116 13.57 -23.42 -1.55
N LEU A 117 13.89 -22.15 -1.82
CA LEU A 117 13.14 -21.31 -2.76
C LEU A 117 13.31 -21.86 -4.18
N ALA A 118 14.52 -22.29 -4.54
CA ALA A 118 14.84 -22.89 -5.84
C ALA A 118 14.16 -24.24 -6.10
N LYS A 119 13.41 -24.82 -5.15
CA LYS A 119 12.56 -26.00 -5.35
C LYS A 119 11.10 -25.65 -5.66
N GLN A 120 10.68 -24.41 -5.38
CA GLN A 120 9.30 -23.97 -5.56
C GLN A 120 9.02 -23.50 -6.99
N GLU A 121 7.82 -23.79 -7.49
CA GLU A 121 7.36 -23.36 -8.82
C GLU A 121 7.37 -21.82 -8.99
N ASN A 122 7.13 -21.09 -7.90
CA ASN A 122 7.05 -19.62 -7.88
C ASN A 122 8.41 -18.94 -7.53
N CYS A 123 9.51 -19.67 -7.65
CA CYS A 123 10.86 -19.21 -7.29
C CYS A 123 11.25 -17.88 -7.94
N LEU A 124 10.94 -17.69 -9.23
CA LEU A 124 11.22 -16.48 -9.99
C LEU A 124 10.43 -15.26 -9.50
N ASP A 125 9.12 -15.40 -9.28
CA ASP A 125 8.27 -14.33 -8.75
C ASP A 125 8.73 -13.87 -7.35
N VAL A 126 9.07 -14.82 -6.46
CA VAL A 126 9.52 -14.51 -5.11
C VAL A 126 10.93 -13.92 -5.10
N ALA A 127 11.84 -14.41 -5.97
CA ALA A 127 13.19 -13.87 -6.10
C ALA A 127 13.18 -12.44 -6.68
N LEU A 128 12.37 -12.15 -7.70
CA LEU A 128 12.15 -10.79 -8.21
C LEU A 128 11.52 -9.89 -7.14
N GLY A 129 10.49 -10.36 -6.42
CA GLY A 129 9.88 -9.61 -5.33
C GLY A 129 10.91 -9.21 -4.26
N ARG A 130 11.88 -10.08 -3.98
CA ARG A 130 12.99 -9.80 -3.05
C ARG A 130 14.06 -8.88 -3.64
N ALA A 131 14.42 -9.02 -4.91
CA ALA A 131 15.36 -8.11 -5.58
C ALA A 131 14.78 -6.68 -5.66
N VAL A 132 13.54 -6.55 -6.14
CA VAL A 132 12.82 -5.27 -6.16
C VAL A 132 12.66 -4.70 -4.75
N ALA A 133 12.39 -5.51 -3.73
CA ALA A 133 12.34 -5.04 -2.35
C ALA A 133 13.69 -4.54 -1.79
N LYS A 134 14.83 -5.12 -2.23
CA LYS A 134 16.18 -4.60 -1.88
C LYS A 134 16.43 -3.23 -2.51
N HIS A 135 15.94 -2.99 -3.73
CA HIS A 135 16.09 -1.71 -4.46
C HIS A 135 14.96 -0.70 -4.24
N TYR A 136 13.92 -1.07 -3.49
CA TYR A 136 12.79 -0.19 -3.21
C TYR A 136 13.18 0.95 -2.26
N LYS A 137 13.55 2.10 -2.83
CA LYS A 137 13.69 3.36 -2.09
C LYS A 137 12.30 3.94 -1.79
N LYS A 138 12.09 4.44 -0.58
CA LYS A 138 10.84 5.15 -0.23
C LYS A 138 10.73 6.45 -1.05
N PRO A 139 9.52 6.90 -1.44
CA PRO A 139 9.35 8.14 -2.21
C PRO A 139 10.03 9.37 -1.60
N GLU A 140 10.01 9.47 -0.26
CA GLU A 140 10.67 10.55 0.49
C GLU A 140 12.20 10.54 0.27
N SER A 141 12.85 9.37 0.36
CA SER A 141 14.28 9.21 0.14
C SER A 141 14.74 9.37 -1.32
N ILE A 142 13.82 9.41 -2.29
CA ILE A 142 14.14 9.69 -3.70
C ILE A 142 14.36 11.21 -3.91
N ILE A 143 13.79 12.05 -3.06
CA ILE A 143 13.97 13.51 -3.09
C ILE A 143 15.39 13.91 -2.64
N GLU A 144 16.05 13.06 -1.84
CA GLU A 144 17.41 13.29 -1.34
C GLU A 144 18.51 12.75 -2.29
N ASP A 145 18.14 12.01 -3.34
CA ASP A 145 19.09 11.40 -4.28
C ASP A 145 19.48 12.40 -5.38
N GLU A 146 20.61 13.09 -5.18
CA GLU A 146 21.12 14.12 -6.10
C GLU A 146 21.25 13.61 -7.55
N ALA A 147 21.65 12.35 -7.75
CA ALA A 147 21.80 11.77 -9.09
C ALA A 147 20.43 11.56 -9.79
N PHE A 148 19.37 11.28 -9.01
CA PHE A 148 18.01 11.25 -9.54
C PHE A 148 17.50 12.65 -9.89
N LEU A 149 17.72 13.63 -9.01
CA LEU A 149 17.31 15.02 -9.24
C LEU A 149 17.98 15.61 -10.49
N GLU A 150 19.29 15.46 -10.64
CA GLU A 150 20.03 15.96 -11.80
C GLU A 150 19.58 15.33 -13.11
N LYS A 151 19.33 14.01 -13.13
CA LYS A 151 18.98 13.27 -14.34
C LYS A 151 17.52 13.39 -14.76
N TYR A 152 16.58 13.41 -13.80
CA TYR A 152 15.14 13.30 -14.10
C TYR A 152 14.32 14.54 -13.74
N VAL A 153 14.76 15.36 -12.79
CA VAL A 153 14.01 16.53 -12.31
C VAL A 153 14.53 17.83 -12.95
N TYR A 154 15.82 18.13 -12.82
CA TYR A 154 16.41 19.38 -13.32
C TYR A 154 16.61 19.43 -14.84
N GLN A 155 16.66 18.27 -15.51
CA GLN A 155 16.68 18.15 -16.97
C GLN A 155 15.29 18.25 -17.62
N ASN A 156 14.20 18.16 -16.84
CA ASN A 156 12.85 18.15 -17.39
C ASN A 156 12.28 19.57 -17.49
N ASP A 157 12.23 20.11 -18.72
CA ASP A 157 11.72 21.44 -19.03
C ASP A 157 10.36 21.72 -18.38
N LYS A 158 9.41 20.78 -18.45
CA LYS A 158 8.05 20.95 -17.91
C LYS A 158 8.01 21.16 -16.40
N ILE A 159 8.97 20.57 -15.68
CA ILE A 159 9.08 20.75 -14.22
C ILE A 159 9.66 22.14 -13.94
N ARG A 160 10.71 22.54 -14.69
CA ARG A 160 11.31 23.88 -14.56
C ARG A 160 10.32 24.98 -14.86
N ASP A 161 9.61 24.88 -15.99
CA ASP A 161 8.60 25.86 -16.41
C ASP A 161 7.52 26.01 -15.33
N ARG A 162 7.03 24.90 -14.76
CA ARG A 162 6.03 24.93 -13.69
C ARG A 162 6.57 25.54 -12.39
N VAL A 163 7.80 25.23 -11.99
CA VAL A 163 8.45 25.86 -10.82
C VAL A 163 8.65 27.36 -11.05
N ILE A 164 8.96 27.78 -12.28
CA ILE A 164 9.06 29.19 -12.66
C ILE A 164 7.67 29.86 -12.63
N GLU A 165 6.62 29.21 -13.14
CA GLU A 165 5.24 29.69 -13.07
C GLU A 165 4.77 29.85 -11.62
N ASP A 166 4.95 28.83 -10.77
CA ASP A 166 4.59 28.89 -9.35
C ASP A 166 5.39 29.98 -8.61
N TYR A 167 6.67 30.17 -8.93
CA TYR A 167 7.50 31.26 -8.39
C TYR A 167 7.02 32.65 -8.86
N LEU A 168 6.74 32.83 -10.15
CA LEU A 168 6.22 34.09 -10.70
C LEU A 168 4.81 34.40 -10.19
N ALA A 169 3.97 33.39 -9.99
CA ALA A 169 2.68 33.51 -9.33
C ALA A 169 2.85 33.92 -7.85
N GLY A 170 3.84 33.35 -7.15
CA GLY A 170 4.25 33.75 -5.80
C GLY A 170 4.84 35.16 -5.70
N LEU A 171 5.41 35.70 -6.79
CA LEU A 171 5.81 37.10 -6.92
C LEU A 171 4.68 38.02 -7.40
N SER A 172 3.60 37.50 -8.01
CA SER A 172 2.44 38.28 -8.42
C SER A 172 1.66 39.00 -7.29
N PRO A 173 1.64 38.59 -6.00
CA PRO A 173 1.19 39.48 -4.92
C PRO A 173 2.05 40.74 -4.78
N LEU A 174 3.30 40.76 -5.28
CA LEU A 174 4.10 41.98 -5.43
C LEU A 174 3.69 42.83 -6.65
N ALA A 175 2.84 42.33 -7.55
CA ALA A 175 2.06 43.16 -8.49
C ALA A 175 0.88 43.87 -7.80
N GLY A 176 0.68 43.63 -6.49
CA GLY A 176 -0.05 44.52 -5.58
C GLY A 176 0.77 45.74 -5.12
N ALA A 177 2.03 45.92 -5.57
CA ALA A 177 2.72 47.19 -5.45
C ALA A 177 1.87 48.29 -6.12
N PRO A 178 1.64 49.43 -5.46
CA PRO A 178 0.83 50.50 -6.04
C PRO A 178 1.46 50.93 -7.36
N ARG A 179 0.68 50.88 -8.46
CA ARG A 179 1.09 51.38 -9.78
C ARG A 179 1.60 52.81 -9.64
N THR A 180 2.91 52.98 -9.58
CA THR A 180 3.54 54.28 -9.72
C THR A 180 3.17 54.78 -11.12
N ILE A 181 2.71 56.03 -11.19
CA ILE A 181 2.09 56.58 -12.39
C ILE A 181 3.08 56.43 -13.56
N PRO A 182 2.77 55.68 -14.63
CA PRO A 182 3.77 55.24 -15.63
C PRO A 182 4.27 56.39 -16.54
N HIS A 183 3.75 57.59 -16.35
CA HIS A 183 4.32 58.84 -16.82
C HIS A 183 4.25 59.86 -15.68
N GLY A 184 5.37 60.54 -15.43
CA GLY A 184 5.41 61.65 -14.48
C GLY A 184 4.36 62.70 -14.82
N GLY A 185 3.84 63.40 -13.79
CA GLY A 185 2.70 64.31 -13.92
C GLY A 185 2.90 65.39 -14.96
N ALA A 186 2.44 65.15 -16.19
CA ALA A 186 2.37 66.13 -17.24
C ALA A 186 1.29 67.15 -16.86
N ALA A 187 1.72 68.26 -16.26
CA ALA A 187 0.86 69.43 -16.11
C ALA A 187 0.41 69.85 -17.52
N ALA A 188 -0.86 69.63 -17.82
CA ALA A 188 -1.45 69.94 -19.12
C ALA A 188 -1.65 71.46 -19.26
N ILE A 189 -0.55 72.18 -19.48
CA ILE A 189 -0.55 73.62 -19.79
C ILE A 189 -1.03 73.80 -21.24
N LEU A 190 -2.33 73.56 -21.47
CA LEU A 190 -2.95 73.94 -22.74
C LEU A 190 -3.04 75.47 -22.78
N PRO A 191 -2.68 76.13 -23.90
CA PRO A 191 -2.95 77.54 -24.08
C PRO A 191 -4.46 77.79 -24.10
N PRO A 192 -4.94 78.92 -23.55
CA PRO A 192 -6.37 79.22 -23.47
C PRO A 192 -6.98 79.37 -24.88
N THR A 193 -8.01 78.58 -25.19
CA THR A 193 -8.71 78.64 -26.49
C THR A 193 -9.58 79.89 -26.57
N ARG A 194 -9.10 80.91 -27.29
CA ARG A 194 -9.81 82.17 -27.53
C ARG A 194 -10.36 82.20 -28.96
N ALA A 195 -11.65 82.49 -29.10
CA ALA A 195 -12.30 82.66 -30.40
C ALA A 195 -11.65 83.80 -31.20
N ARG A 196 -11.51 83.61 -32.51
CA ARG A 196 -11.07 84.61 -33.48
C ARG A 196 -12.23 85.23 -34.27
N SER A 197 -13.41 84.60 -34.28
CA SER A 197 -14.64 85.13 -34.91
C SER A 197 -15.86 85.04 -33.99
N ILE A 198 -16.93 85.77 -34.36
CA ILE A 198 -18.21 85.76 -33.63
C ILE A 198 -18.89 84.39 -33.75
N GLU A 199 -18.82 83.76 -34.92
CA GLU A 199 -19.38 82.42 -35.18
C GLU A 199 -18.66 81.35 -34.33
N GLU A 200 -17.34 81.42 -34.24
CA GLU A 200 -16.53 80.51 -33.42
C GLU A 200 -16.81 80.69 -31.92
N ALA A 201 -17.00 81.95 -31.47
CA ALA A 201 -17.42 82.25 -30.11
C ALA A 201 -18.80 81.67 -29.79
N GLY A 202 -19.76 81.79 -30.72
CA GLY A 202 -21.09 81.18 -30.62
C GLY A 202 -21.02 79.66 -30.48
N ALA A 203 -20.25 78.99 -31.36
CA ALA A 203 -20.08 77.54 -31.32
C ALA A 203 -19.39 77.04 -30.02
N MET A 204 -18.44 77.80 -29.46
CA MET A 204 -17.85 77.46 -28.15
C MET A 204 -18.83 77.69 -27.00
N ALA A 205 -19.61 78.78 -27.02
CA ALA A 205 -20.64 79.03 -26.01
C ALA A 205 -21.74 77.94 -26.04
N GLU A 206 -22.19 77.52 -27.21
CA GLU A 206 -23.17 76.45 -27.36
C GLU A 206 -22.66 75.12 -26.78
N LYS A 207 -21.40 74.75 -27.06
CA LYS A 207 -20.75 73.56 -26.48
C LYS A 207 -20.68 73.63 -24.95
N LEU A 208 -20.33 74.79 -24.37
CA LEU A 208 -20.28 75.00 -22.92
C LEU A 208 -21.65 74.95 -22.24
N ILE A 209 -22.71 75.45 -22.90
CA ILE A 209 -24.07 75.38 -22.38
C ILE A 209 -24.60 73.94 -22.43
N LYS A 210 -24.28 73.17 -23.48
CA LYS A 210 -24.64 71.75 -23.60
C LYS A 210 -23.90 70.88 -22.58
N SER A 211 -22.59 71.10 -22.37
CA SER A 211 -21.81 70.31 -21.40
C SER A 211 -22.15 70.59 -19.93
N ARG A 212 -22.79 71.74 -19.63
CA ARG A 212 -23.30 72.09 -18.29
C ARG A 212 -24.78 71.71 -18.04
N ARG A 213 -25.44 71.04 -19.00
CA ARG A 213 -26.83 70.55 -18.86
C ARG A 213 -26.91 69.05 -18.56
N MET A 214 -25.88 68.51 -17.93
CA MET A 214 -25.83 67.20 -17.27
C MET A 214 -25.57 67.45 -15.78
#